data_AF-A0A920TGK9-F1
#
_entry.id   AF-A0A920TGK9-F1
#
_cell.length_a   1.000
_cell.length_b   1.000
_cell.length_c   1.000
_cell.angle_alpha   90.00
_cell.angle_beta   90.00
_cell.angle_gamma   90.00
#
_symmetry.space_group_name_H-M   'P 1'
#
loop_
_entity.id
_entity.type
_entity.pdbx_description
1 polymer ?
#
loop_
_entity_poly.entity_id
_entity_poly.type
_entity_poly.pdbx_seq_one_letter_code
_entity_poly.pdbx_strand_id
1 'polypeptide(L)'
;MEGAELTTDPDIAFSGMSIIKITFLVEFYRQITNKGALPYELDLIEKSITESSNWTSNVLIDWIGDLDPNLGLKRLNNTYNMLGLDSTFIGGLYDSTEIPGFRHTPANSRTDITTEPDPYMQTTASDIGLLLKGIYECSRYNTGLLIDVFGDQITQSECLSMIEWLSKKKIGVLLEAGVPEGTQIAHKHGWGPGRTNR
;
A
#
# COMPACT_ATOMS: atom_id res chain seq x y z
N MET A 1 -10.08 -8.38 18.29
CA MET A 1 -8.78 -8.89 18.77
C MET A 1 -8.21 -7.83 19.69
N GLU A 2 -7.98 -8.14 20.96
CA GLU A 2 -7.19 -7.29 21.84
C GLU A 2 -5.72 -7.64 21.62
N GLY A 3 -5.04 -6.86 20.78
CA GLY A 3 -3.59 -6.91 20.61
C GLY A 3 -2.96 -5.70 21.30
N ALA A 4 -1.84 -5.89 21.97
CA ALA A 4 -1.03 -4.76 22.47
C ALA A 4 -0.11 -4.28 21.35
N GLU A 5 -0.19 -3.01 20.99
CA GLU A 5 0.79 -2.39 20.08
C GLU A 5 2.16 -2.32 20.79
N LEU A 6 3.20 -2.77 20.09
CA LEU A 6 4.58 -2.59 20.54
C LEU A 6 5.08 -1.26 19.98
N THR A 7 5.62 -0.39 20.84
CA THR A 7 6.12 0.92 20.41
C THR A 7 7.38 0.74 19.55
N THR A 8 7.36 1.24 18.32
CA THR A 8 8.53 1.21 17.44
C THR A 8 9.03 2.60 17.03
N ASP A 9 8.53 3.69 17.61
CA ASP A 9 8.77 5.06 17.14
C ASP A 9 10.19 5.60 17.41
N PRO A 10 10.93 6.10 16.38
CA PRO A 10 10.64 6.01 14.95
C PRO A 10 10.93 4.60 14.42
N ASP A 11 10.01 4.04 13.61
CA ASP A 11 10.14 2.67 13.10
C ASP A 11 11.27 2.55 12.06
N ILE A 12 11.59 1.35 11.61
CA ILE A 12 12.63 1.10 10.61
C ILE A 12 12.04 1.27 9.21
N ALA A 13 12.67 2.11 8.39
CA ALA A 13 12.31 2.25 6.99
C ALA A 13 12.77 1.02 6.18
N PHE A 14 11.86 0.47 5.37
CA PHE A 14 12.14 -0.58 4.39
C PHE A 14 11.76 -0.10 2.99
N SER A 15 12.32 -0.73 1.95
CA SER A 15 11.85 -0.54 0.58
C SER A 15 10.37 -0.92 0.47
N GLY A 16 9.53 0.01 0.01
CA GLY A 16 8.10 -0.21 -0.16
C GLY A 16 7.79 -1.28 -1.21
N MET A 17 8.59 -1.37 -2.27
CA MET A 17 8.45 -2.33 -3.37
C MET A 17 6.97 -2.46 -3.79
N SER A 18 6.52 -3.68 -4.09
CA SER A 18 5.12 -3.94 -4.40
C SER A 18 4.18 -3.96 -3.19
N ILE A 19 4.67 -3.78 -1.94
CA ILE A 19 3.80 -3.67 -0.76
C ILE A 19 2.99 -2.38 -0.81
N ILE A 20 3.60 -1.27 -1.27
CA ILE A 20 2.89 0.02 -1.41
C ILE A 20 1.71 -0.06 -2.37
N LYS A 21 1.64 -1.04 -3.29
CA LYS A 21 0.46 -1.23 -4.14
C LYS A 21 -0.83 -1.46 -3.35
N ILE A 22 -0.77 -1.91 -2.08
CA ILE A 22 -1.93 -1.97 -1.18
C ILE A 22 -2.59 -0.58 -1.07
N THR A 23 -1.79 0.48 -1.00
CA THR A 23 -2.33 1.84 -0.85
C THR A 23 -3.07 2.31 -2.09
N PHE A 24 -2.77 1.73 -3.27
CA PHE A 24 -3.43 2.11 -4.52
C PHE A 24 -4.90 1.68 -4.50
N LEU A 25 -5.23 0.59 -3.79
CA LEU A 25 -6.62 0.18 -3.58
C LEU A 25 -7.41 1.27 -2.86
N VAL A 26 -6.84 1.88 -1.81
CA VAL A 26 -7.53 2.94 -1.06
C VAL A 26 -7.83 4.13 -1.95
N GLU A 27 -6.83 4.64 -2.66
CA GLU A 27 -7.01 5.80 -3.52
C GLU A 27 -7.94 5.50 -4.71
N PHE A 28 -7.82 4.32 -5.31
CA PHE A 28 -8.70 3.87 -6.39
C PHE A 28 -10.16 3.86 -5.94
N TYR A 29 -10.46 3.19 -4.83
CA TYR A 29 -11.82 3.07 -4.34
C TYR A 29 -12.40 4.43 -3.97
N ARG A 30 -11.61 5.32 -3.34
CA ARG A 30 -12.07 6.69 -3.04
C ARG A 30 -12.53 7.48 -4.25
N GLN A 31 -11.83 7.34 -5.38
CA GLN A 31 -12.15 8.11 -6.59
C GLN A 31 -13.37 7.60 -7.35
N ILE A 32 -13.66 6.29 -7.23
CA ILE A 32 -14.84 5.66 -7.82
C ILE A 32 -16.04 5.62 -6.87
N THR A 33 -15.89 5.97 -5.59
CA THR A 33 -17.00 5.95 -4.64
C THR A 33 -18.17 6.76 -5.18
N ASN A 34 -19.37 6.18 -5.10
CA ASN A 34 -20.63 6.69 -5.67
C ASN A 34 -20.72 6.70 -7.22
N LYS A 35 -19.64 6.43 -7.96
CA LYS A 35 -19.62 6.34 -9.43
C LYS A 35 -19.58 4.89 -9.93
N GLY A 36 -18.95 4.00 -9.15
CA GLY A 36 -18.59 2.65 -9.56
C GLY A 36 -17.36 2.64 -10.48
N ALA A 37 -16.84 1.43 -10.73
CA ALA A 37 -15.71 1.22 -11.64
C ALA A 37 -16.16 0.66 -12.99
N LEU A 38 -15.52 1.12 -14.06
CA LEU A 38 -15.60 0.52 -15.38
C LEU A 38 -14.75 -0.77 -15.44
N PRO A 39 -15.04 -1.71 -16.36
CA PRO A 39 -14.30 -2.97 -16.44
C PRO A 39 -12.78 -2.81 -16.61
N TYR A 40 -12.32 -1.81 -17.38
CA TYR A 40 -10.89 -1.57 -17.56
C TYR A 40 -10.23 -1.06 -16.27
N GLU A 41 -10.96 -0.34 -15.41
CA GLU A 41 -10.45 0.19 -14.14
C GLU A 41 -10.21 -0.94 -13.14
N LEU A 42 -11.11 -1.93 -13.12
CA LEU A 42 -10.93 -3.16 -12.34
C LEU A 42 -9.77 -4.03 -12.87
N ASP A 43 -9.55 -4.06 -14.19
CA ASP A 43 -8.39 -4.75 -14.78
C ASP A 43 -7.05 -4.12 -14.36
N LEU A 44 -7.00 -2.78 -14.22
CA LEU A 44 -5.82 -2.10 -13.68
C LEU A 44 -5.51 -2.55 -12.25
N ILE A 45 -6.55 -2.70 -11.41
CA ILE A 45 -6.42 -3.19 -10.03
C ILE A 45 -5.99 -4.65 -10.01
N GLU A 46 -6.65 -5.51 -10.80
CA GLU A 46 -6.34 -6.94 -10.85
C GLU A 46 -4.87 -7.20 -11.15
N LYS A 47 -4.36 -6.60 -12.24
CA LYS A 47 -2.97 -6.77 -12.68
C LYS A 47 -1.97 -6.11 -11.71
N SER A 48 -2.32 -4.96 -11.14
CA SER A 48 -1.43 -4.28 -10.17
C SER A 48 -1.32 -5.05 -8.86
N ILE A 49 -2.42 -5.58 -8.34
CA ILE A 49 -2.49 -6.21 -7.01
C ILE A 49 -2.17 -7.70 -7.08
N THR A 50 -2.83 -8.43 -7.98
CA THR A 50 -2.74 -9.90 -8.07
C THR A 50 -1.51 -10.34 -8.85
N GLU A 51 -1.25 -9.72 -10.00
CA GLU A 51 -0.10 -10.06 -10.84
C GLU A 51 1.15 -9.28 -10.45
N SER A 52 1.01 -8.23 -9.63
CA SER A 52 2.09 -7.34 -9.22
C SER A 52 2.77 -6.61 -10.38
N SER A 53 2.08 -6.44 -11.53
CA SER A 53 2.61 -5.80 -12.74
C SER A 53 3.08 -4.37 -12.47
N ASN A 54 4.35 -4.06 -12.75
CA ASN A 54 4.88 -2.71 -12.60
C ASN A 54 4.33 -1.76 -13.67
N TRP A 55 4.24 -2.23 -14.92
CA TRP A 55 3.67 -1.45 -16.01
C TRP A 55 2.22 -1.04 -15.71
N THR A 56 1.38 -1.99 -15.28
CA THR A 56 -0.02 -1.68 -14.98
C THR A 56 -0.16 -0.80 -13.73
N SER A 57 0.76 -0.93 -12.77
CA SER A 57 0.81 -0.02 -11.62
C SER A 57 1.13 1.41 -12.01
N ASN A 58 2.01 1.63 -12.99
CA ASN A 58 2.25 2.97 -13.53
C ASN A 58 1.00 3.53 -14.22
N VAL A 59 0.31 2.73 -15.04
CA VAL A 59 -0.96 3.13 -15.67
C VAL A 59 -2.04 3.45 -14.63
N LEU A 60 -2.08 2.70 -13.51
CA LEU A 60 -3.00 2.99 -12.42
C LEU A 60 -2.64 4.29 -11.70
N ILE A 61 -1.35 4.61 -11.52
CA ILE A 61 -0.91 5.91 -10.97
C ILE A 61 -1.35 7.05 -11.90
N ASP A 62 -1.18 6.90 -13.22
CA ASP A 62 -1.66 7.88 -14.20
C ASP A 62 -3.17 8.07 -14.09
N TRP A 63 -3.94 6.98 -14.04
CA TRP A 63 -5.40 7.03 -13.88
C TRP A 63 -5.80 7.74 -12.57
N ILE A 64 -5.13 7.42 -11.45
CA ILE A 64 -5.33 8.10 -10.15
C ILE A 64 -5.09 9.60 -10.29
N GLY A 65 -4.17 10.01 -11.16
CA GLY A 65 -3.79 11.39 -11.41
C GLY A 65 -4.54 12.08 -12.54
N ASP A 66 -5.72 11.60 -12.97
CA ASP A 66 -6.45 12.15 -14.12
C ASP A 66 -5.59 12.17 -15.41
N LEU A 67 -4.85 11.08 -15.66
CA LEU A 67 -3.87 10.91 -16.74
C LEU A 67 -2.58 11.75 -16.60
N ASP A 68 -2.26 12.18 -15.36
CA ASP A 68 -0.98 12.81 -15.01
C ASP A 68 -0.26 12.00 -13.90
N PRO A 69 0.89 11.35 -14.19
CA PRO A 69 1.63 10.56 -13.20
C PRO A 69 2.06 11.37 -11.99
N ASN A 70 2.45 12.63 -12.18
CA ASN A 70 2.91 13.48 -11.08
C ASN A 70 1.76 13.83 -10.14
N LEU A 71 0.58 14.09 -10.71
CA LEU A 71 -0.64 14.26 -9.92
C LEU A 71 -1.03 12.96 -9.21
N GLY A 72 -0.85 11.81 -9.86
CA GLY A 72 -1.09 10.49 -9.29
C GLY A 72 -0.22 10.22 -8.06
N LEU A 73 1.10 10.39 -8.21
CA LEU A 73 2.06 10.30 -7.10
C LEU A 73 1.72 11.29 -5.98
N LYS A 74 1.34 12.53 -6.33
CA LYS A 74 0.93 13.54 -5.34
C LYS A 74 -0.32 13.12 -4.57
N ARG A 75 -1.36 12.61 -5.25
CA ARG A 75 -2.60 12.13 -4.63
C ARG A 75 -2.33 10.97 -3.67
N LEU A 76 -1.51 10.00 -4.09
CA LEU A 76 -1.08 8.89 -3.25
C LEU A 76 -0.40 9.38 -1.97
N ASN A 77 0.60 10.26 -2.08
CA ASN A 77 1.28 10.80 -0.89
C ASN A 77 0.37 11.66 -0.01
N ASN A 78 -0.59 12.39 -0.59
CA ASN A 78 -1.58 13.12 0.19
C ASN A 78 -2.46 12.15 1.00
N THR A 79 -2.86 11.03 0.40
CA THR A 79 -3.60 9.96 1.09
C THR A 79 -2.78 9.34 2.22
N TYR A 80 -1.46 9.18 2.05
CA TYR A 80 -0.58 8.68 3.13
C TYR A 80 -0.56 9.65 4.31
N ASN A 81 -0.41 10.95 4.05
CA ASN A 81 -0.43 11.99 5.07
C ASN A 81 -1.78 12.06 5.79
N MET A 82 -2.90 11.96 5.06
CA MET A 82 -4.25 11.95 5.66
C MET A 82 -4.46 10.76 6.60
N LEU A 83 -3.82 9.63 6.31
CA LEU A 83 -3.89 8.40 7.11
C LEU A 83 -2.85 8.31 8.23
N GLY A 84 -1.97 9.32 8.37
CA GLY A 84 -0.87 9.31 9.34
C GLY A 84 0.22 8.29 9.04
N LEU A 85 0.42 7.92 7.78
CA LEU A 85 1.50 7.02 7.34
C LEU A 85 2.80 7.83 7.16
N ASP A 86 3.28 8.41 8.25
CA ASP A 86 4.33 9.45 8.26
C ASP A 86 5.69 8.97 7.71
N SER A 87 5.89 7.67 7.62
CA SER A 87 7.11 7.05 7.10
C SER A 87 6.91 6.30 5.78
N THR A 88 5.77 6.51 5.12
CA THR A 88 5.43 5.92 3.83
C THR A 88 5.40 6.97 2.74
N PHE A 89 6.07 6.70 1.62
CA PHE A 89 6.03 7.57 0.44
C PHE A 89 6.26 6.81 -0.87
N ILE A 90 5.81 7.42 -1.96
CA ILE A 90 6.15 7.02 -3.34
C ILE A 90 6.57 8.26 -4.14
N GLY A 91 7.84 8.31 -4.53
CA GLY A 91 8.49 9.45 -5.19
C GLY A 91 8.63 9.30 -6.70
N GLY A 92 8.37 8.11 -7.25
CA GLY A 92 8.47 7.84 -8.68
C GLY A 92 7.65 6.63 -9.10
N LEU A 93 7.56 6.44 -10.42
CA LEU A 93 6.96 5.26 -11.05
C LEU A 93 7.90 4.05 -10.90
N TYR A 94 7.39 2.84 -11.11
CA TYR A 94 8.16 1.60 -10.93
C TYR A 94 9.29 1.40 -11.96
N ASP A 95 9.29 2.18 -13.03
CA ASP A 95 10.31 2.22 -14.09
C ASP A 95 11.12 3.52 -14.07
N SER A 96 10.97 4.33 -13.01
CA SER A 96 11.76 5.56 -12.83
C SER A 96 13.24 5.22 -12.67
N THR A 97 14.08 5.97 -13.37
CA THR A 97 15.56 5.82 -13.36
C THR A 97 16.28 7.07 -12.85
N GLU A 98 15.60 8.21 -12.76
CA GLU A 98 16.14 9.47 -12.25
C GLU A 98 16.01 9.55 -10.73
N ILE A 99 17.11 9.71 -10.00
CA ILE A 99 17.09 9.71 -8.53
C ILE A 99 16.06 10.76 -8.05
N PRO A 100 15.09 10.39 -7.21
CA PRO A 100 14.07 11.32 -6.78
C PRO A 100 14.71 12.35 -5.84
N GLY A 101 14.10 13.53 -5.73
CA GLY A 101 14.42 14.42 -4.62
C GLY A 101 14.28 13.66 -3.29
N PHE A 102 15.25 13.81 -2.39
CA PHE A 102 15.26 13.05 -1.13
C PHE A 102 14.02 13.42 -0.30
N ARG A 103 13.23 12.41 0.08
CA ARG A 103 12.14 12.57 1.05
C ARG A 103 12.61 12.10 2.42
N HIS A 104 12.58 13.01 3.38
CA HIS A 104 12.88 12.70 4.77
C HIS A 104 11.59 12.30 5.49
N THR A 105 11.65 11.17 6.19
CA THR A 105 10.62 10.68 7.11
C THR A 105 11.26 10.41 8.47
N PRO A 106 10.47 10.29 9.56
CA PRO A 106 11.01 9.89 10.86
C PRO A 106 11.83 8.59 10.78
N ALA A 107 11.34 7.58 10.05
CA ALA A 107 12.00 6.28 9.93
C ALA A 107 13.30 6.30 9.11
N ASN A 108 13.35 7.05 8.00
CA ASN A 108 14.53 7.07 7.13
C ASN A 108 15.57 8.15 7.53
N SER A 109 15.26 8.94 8.56
CA SER A 109 16.18 9.91 9.17
C SER A 109 16.92 9.33 10.37
N ARG A 110 16.69 8.07 10.71
CA ARG A 110 17.42 7.33 11.75
C ARG A 110 18.90 7.18 11.38
N THR A 111 19.75 7.31 12.39
CA THR A 111 21.21 7.16 12.25
C THR A 111 21.76 5.90 12.89
N ASP A 112 20.93 5.19 13.67
CA ASP A 112 21.30 4.00 14.42
C ASP A 112 21.16 2.70 13.60
N ILE A 113 20.27 2.68 12.62
CA ILE A 113 20.02 1.52 11.74
C ILE A 113 19.62 1.96 10.33
N THR A 114 20.01 1.18 9.33
CA THR A 114 19.55 1.36 7.94
C THR A 114 19.40 0.02 7.24
N THR A 115 18.30 -0.13 6.50
CA THR A 115 18.09 -1.28 5.60
C THR A 115 18.57 -0.99 4.18
N GLU A 116 19.18 0.18 3.94
CA GLU A 116 19.45 0.73 2.60
C GLU A 116 18.19 0.66 1.69
N PRO A 117 17.07 1.27 2.13
CA PRO A 117 15.81 1.16 1.41
C PRO A 117 15.87 1.89 0.06
N ASP A 118 15.01 1.44 -0.86
CA ASP A 118 14.79 2.07 -2.17
C ASP A 118 14.49 3.58 -1.99
N PRO A 119 15.27 4.49 -2.62
CA PRO A 119 15.06 5.93 -2.48
C PRO A 119 13.73 6.42 -3.07
N TYR A 120 13.09 5.65 -3.96
CA TYR A 120 11.83 6.04 -4.60
C TYR A 120 10.61 5.69 -3.77
N MET A 121 10.67 4.65 -2.96
CA MET A 121 9.46 4.16 -2.30
C MET A 121 9.81 3.44 -1.01
N GLN A 122 9.28 3.93 0.10
CA GLN A 122 9.60 3.42 1.43
C GLN A 122 8.35 3.33 2.28
N THR A 123 8.38 2.45 3.27
CA THR A 123 7.34 2.29 4.27
C THR A 123 7.93 1.64 5.53
N THR A 124 7.12 1.46 6.56
CA THR A 124 7.47 0.81 7.82
C THR A 124 6.51 -0.33 8.11
N ALA A 125 6.85 -1.19 9.07
CA ALA A 125 5.93 -2.23 9.51
C ALA A 125 4.70 -1.61 10.19
N SER A 126 4.91 -0.55 10.99
CA SER A 126 3.84 0.19 11.65
C SER A 126 2.88 0.87 10.68
N ASP A 127 3.37 1.55 9.64
CA ASP A 127 2.51 2.26 8.67
C ASP A 127 1.63 1.28 7.87
N ILE A 128 2.22 0.22 7.30
CA ILE A 128 1.44 -0.79 6.57
C ILE A 128 0.51 -1.54 7.52
N GLY A 129 0.93 -1.81 8.75
CA GLY A 129 0.10 -2.41 9.78
C GLY A 129 -1.13 -1.55 10.09
N LEU A 130 -0.93 -0.24 10.27
CA LEU A 130 -2.00 0.74 10.50
C LEU A 130 -2.98 0.78 9.31
N LEU A 131 -2.48 0.80 8.08
CA LEU A 131 -3.31 0.74 6.88
C LEU A 131 -4.13 -0.56 6.81
N LEU A 132 -3.50 -1.72 7.00
CA LEU A 132 -4.17 -3.01 6.94
C LEU A 132 -5.23 -3.16 8.04
N LYS A 133 -4.96 -2.64 9.24
CA LYS A 133 -5.94 -2.52 10.33
C LYS A 133 -7.13 -1.65 9.90
N GLY A 134 -6.88 -0.48 9.32
CA GLY A 134 -7.93 0.40 8.80
C GLY A 134 -8.81 -0.25 7.72
N ILE A 135 -8.20 -0.96 6.76
CA ILE A 135 -8.94 -1.73 5.75
C ILE A 135 -9.80 -2.81 6.41
N TYR A 136 -9.24 -3.55 7.37
CA TYR A 136 -9.95 -4.61 8.08
C TYR A 136 -11.14 -4.07 8.88
N GLU A 137 -10.93 -3.06 9.72
CA GLU A 137 -11.98 -2.45 10.54
C GLU A 137 -13.09 -1.83 9.68
N CYS A 138 -12.71 -1.14 8.60
CA CYS A 138 -13.67 -0.60 7.63
C CYS A 138 -14.53 -1.72 7.01
N SER A 139 -13.90 -2.80 6.52
CA SER A 139 -14.63 -3.91 5.88
C SER A 139 -15.55 -4.68 6.85
N ARG A 140 -15.12 -4.87 8.10
CA ARG A 140 -15.84 -5.73 9.06
C ARG A 140 -16.89 -4.99 9.85
N TYR A 141 -16.62 -3.75 10.21
CA TYR A 141 -17.39 -3.03 11.20
C TYR A 141 -17.89 -1.66 10.70
N ASN A 142 -17.48 -1.23 9.50
CA ASN A 142 -17.79 0.11 8.98
C ASN A 142 -17.36 1.23 9.96
N THR A 143 -16.17 1.09 10.53
CA THR A 143 -15.54 2.02 11.50
C THR A 143 -14.03 1.98 11.31
N GLY A 144 -13.32 2.84 12.04
CA GLY A 144 -11.87 2.88 12.09
C GLY A 144 -11.28 3.86 11.09
N LEU A 145 -9.96 3.82 10.96
CA LEU A 145 -9.17 4.87 10.31
C LEU A 145 -9.72 5.34 8.96
N LEU A 146 -10.08 4.42 8.06
CA LEU A 146 -10.56 4.80 6.73
C LEU A 146 -11.90 5.55 6.77
N ILE A 147 -12.82 5.12 7.64
CA ILE A 147 -14.12 5.78 7.79
C ILE A 147 -13.95 7.15 8.46
N ASP A 148 -13.12 7.22 9.49
CA ASP A 148 -12.88 8.46 10.24
C ASP A 148 -12.21 9.55 9.36
N VAL A 149 -11.31 9.14 8.46
CA VAL A 149 -10.55 10.06 7.61
C VAL A 149 -11.30 10.42 6.31
N PHE A 150 -12.00 9.47 5.69
CA PHE A 150 -12.59 9.67 4.36
C PHE A 150 -14.11 9.82 4.34
N GLY A 151 -14.81 9.49 5.43
CA GLY A 151 -16.26 9.67 5.53
C GLY A 151 -17.01 8.99 4.38
N ASP A 152 -17.74 9.78 3.59
CA ASP A 152 -18.56 9.33 2.46
C ASP A 152 -17.77 9.03 1.18
N GLN A 153 -16.46 9.28 1.19
CA GLN A 153 -15.55 8.95 0.09
C GLN A 153 -15.02 7.51 0.16
N ILE A 154 -15.57 6.67 1.05
CA ILE A 154 -15.26 5.24 1.09
C ILE A 154 -16.41 4.49 1.75
N THR A 155 -16.68 3.28 1.30
CA THR A 155 -17.76 2.45 1.84
C THR A 155 -17.24 1.13 2.38
N GLN A 156 -17.98 0.52 3.33
CA GLN A 156 -17.69 -0.81 3.83
C GLN A 156 -17.54 -1.86 2.71
N SER A 157 -18.40 -1.81 1.69
CA SER A 157 -18.35 -2.73 0.55
C SER A 157 -17.06 -2.58 -0.26
N GLU A 158 -16.57 -1.37 -0.45
CA GLU A 158 -15.31 -1.13 -1.15
C GLU A 158 -14.13 -1.63 -0.33
N CYS A 159 -14.12 -1.40 0.99
CA CYS A 159 -13.13 -1.99 1.90
C CYS A 159 -13.14 -3.53 1.88
N LEU A 160 -14.31 -4.16 1.77
CA LEU A 160 -14.43 -5.60 1.58
C LEU A 160 -13.79 -6.03 0.25
N SER A 161 -14.06 -5.31 -0.84
CA SER A 161 -13.41 -5.59 -2.13
C SER A 161 -11.89 -5.45 -2.09
N MET A 162 -11.32 -4.54 -1.29
CA MET A 162 -9.86 -4.47 -1.07
C MET A 162 -9.31 -5.78 -0.49
N ILE A 163 -9.99 -6.35 0.52
CA ILE A 163 -9.61 -7.65 1.10
C ILE A 163 -9.75 -8.78 0.09
N GLU A 164 -10.79 -8.76 -0.74
CA GLU A 164 -10.99 -9.75 -1.80
C GLU A 164 -9.86 -9.72 -2.81
N TRP A 165 -9.45 -8.54 -3.29
CA TRP A 165 -8.29 -8.40 -4.18
C TRP A 165 -7.01 -8.94 -3.55
N LEU A 166 -6.74 -8.59 -2.30
CA LEU A 166 -5.57 -9.07 -1.57
C LEU A 166 -5.63 -10.59 -1.28
N SER A 167 -6.82 -11.20 -1.31
CA SER A 167 -7.00 -12.64 -1.10
C SER A 167 -6.81 -13.47 -2.36
N LYS A 168 -6.86 -12.87 -3.56
CA LYS A 168 -6.82 -13.59 -4.85
C LYS A 168 -5.46 -14.19 -5.16
N LYS A 169 -4.36 -13.54 -4.76
CA LYS A 169 -3.02 -14.03 -5.07
C LYS A 169 -2.65 -15.18 -4.13
N LYS A 170 -2.36 -16.35 -4.70
CA LYS A 170 -1.78 -17.51 -4.02
C LYS A 170 -0.37 -17.75 -4.51
N ILE A 171 0.60 -17.82 -3.60
CA ILE A 171 2.02 -18.07 -3.90
C ILE A 171 2.58 -19.30 -3.16
N GLY A 172 1.91 -19.77 -2.10
CA GLY A 172 2.30 -20.95 -1.32
C GLY A 172 3.57 -20.77 -0.47
N VAL A 173 4.01 -19.52 -0.26
CA VAL A 173 5.24 -19.17 0.49
C VAL A 173 4.99 -17.95 1.39
N LEU A 174 5.99 -17.55 2.17
CA LEU A 174 5.91 -16.45 3.14
C LEU A 174 4.77 -16.71 4.15
N LEU A 175 3.87 -15.75 4.35
CA LEU A 175 2.74 -15.86 5.28
C LEU A 175 1.85 -17.08 4.99
N GLU A 176 1.67 -17.46 3.72
CA GLU A 176 0.82 -18.59 3.34
C GLU A 176 1.35 -19.94 3.83
N ALA A 177 2.67 -20.09 3.96
CA ALA A 177 3.27 -21.31 4.48
C ALA A 177 3.26 -21.38 6.02
N GLY A 178 2.96 -20.26 6.70
CA GLY A 178 3.03 -20.14 8.16
C GLY A 178 1.72 -20.36 8.90
N VAL A 179 0.60 -20.56 8.18
CA VAL A 179 -0.74 -20.70 8.79
C VAL A 179 -1.37 -22.06 8.48
N PRO A 180 -2.38 -22.50 9.24
CA PRO A 180 -3.10 -23.74 8.93
C PRO A 180 -3.72 -23.74 7.54
N GLU A 181 -3.78 -24.92 6.92
CA GLU A 181 -4.45 -25.12 5.64
C GLU A 181 -5.93 -24.66 5.70
N GLY A 182 -6.42 -24.05 4.62
CA GLY A 182 -7.77 -23.49 4.55
C GLY A 182 -7.91 -22.10 5.19
N THR A 183 -6.89 -21.58 5.88
CA THR A 183 -6.90 -20.19 6.37
C THR A 183 -6.91 -19.23 5.19
N GLN A 184 -7.93 -18.37 5.12
CA GLN A 184 -7.95 -17.28 4.15
C GLN A 184 -6.89 -16.24 4.53
N ILE A 185 -5.95 -15.99 3.61
CA ILE A 185 -4.96 -14.92 3.75
C ILE A 185 -5.20 -13.89 2.63
N ALA A 186 -5.35 -12.65 3.05
CA ALA A 186 -5.28 -11.46 2.22
C ALA A 186 -3.90 -10.82 2.40
N HIS A 187 -3.07 -10.80 1.36
CA HIS A 187 -1.69 -10.32 1.47
C HIS A 187 -1.19 -9.66 0.19
N LYS A 188 -0.09 -8.93 0.34
CA LYS A 188 0.77 -8.49 -0.75
C LYS A 188 2.21 -8.79 -0.36
N HIS A 189 3.01 -9.17 -1.35
CA HIS A 189 4.44 -9.40 -1.18
C HIS A 189 5.24 -8.47 -2.10
N GLY A 190 6.49 -8.22 -1.72
CA GLY A 190 7.51 -7.58 -2.52
C GLY A 190 8.74 -8.47 -2.59
N TRP A 191 9.43 -8.45 -3.72
CA TRP A 191 10.71 -9.14 -3.92
C TRP A 191 11.76 -8.09 -4.22
N GLY A 192 12.89 -8.16 -3.50
CA GLY A 192 14.07 -7.36 -3.76
C GLY A 192 15.29 -8.27 -3.87
N PRO A 193 16.39 -7.80 -4.49
CA PRO A 193 17.65 -8.51 -4.39
C PRO A 193 18.01 -8.61 -2.91
N GLY A 194 18.19 -9.84 -2.41
CA GLY A 194 18.77 -10.03 -1.07
C GLY A 194 20.17 -9.44 -1.05
N ARG A 195 20.60 -8.84 0.07
CA ARG A 195 22.02 -8.49 0.27
C ARG A 195 22.85 -9.77 0.11
N THR A 196 23.45 -9.97 -1.05
CA THR A 196 24.64 -10.80 -1.18
C THR A 196 25.79 -9.86 -0.87
N ASN A 197 26.43 -10.04 0.29
CA ASN A 197 27.57 -9.24 0.70
C ASN A 197 28.54 -9.03 -0.49
N ARG A 198 28.82 -7.78 -0.84
CA ARG A 198 30.05 -7.39 -1.51
C ARG A 198 30.69 -6.26 -0.72
#